data_AF-A0A1Y2C5U9-F1
#
_entry.id   AF-A0A1Y2C5U9-F1
#
_cell.length_a   1.000
_cell.length_b   1.000
_cell.length_c   1.000
_cell.angle_alpha   90.00
_cell.angle_beta   90.00
_cell.angle_gamma   90.00
#
_symmetry.space_group_name_H-M   'P 1'
#
loop_
_entity.id
_entity.type
_entity.pdbx_description
1 polymer ?
#
loop_
_entity_poly.entity_id
_entity_poly.type
_entity_poly.pdbx_seq_one_letter_code
_entity_poly.pdbx_strand_id
1 'polypeptide(L)'
;MFATAHIHFADSQCATPLRIDYAFPNSTTCTPTQEAMCSTDDFGTSSQHWSCVADLRNFGTSYFPNKVIHESIDDDCKGASVSAFQAPMGTCIPSTPAPPYTFAKLFIDPTNGATIITTYSDALCTSRVNVSSPISKECTKTQLLNYNGSLALTTYTTSDCTTPIKLVHDTSIPQLCTSNPTCTKGTGQEYTTTSCTNSTTLDETALKLFSTTPYFKFQTFPTTSGCTGPAESTQYVRLGTCFESSPMDWVHAINTSLSIDGRYIVFRYYAGFKCTGWYEQTLFPNEGGCVTNARVFYNTTLFESDAKGLDMRVVSCAVVGVSVASLISCGIYWWCCRKTRQGKTRISRMRWNRVKYDSLLPLQMIPLESIDITDYVQSSVSVAPAAET
;
A
#
# COMPACT_ATOMS: atom_id res chain seq x y z
N MET A 1 34.80 -25.20 0.12
CA MET A 1 34.39 -25.34 1.52
C MET A 1 32.87 -25.30 1.51
N PHE A 2 32.20 -26.27 2.10
CA PHE A 2 30.74 -26.32 2.16
C PHE A 2 30.26 -25.71 3.48
N ALA A 3 29.10 -25.05 3.45
CA ALA A 3 28.33 -24.66 4.63
C ALA A 3 27.19 -25.64 4.84
N THR A 4 26.78 -25.83 6.09
CA THR A 4 25.49 -26.45 6.41
C THR A 4 24.44 -25.34 6.45
N ALA A 5 23.37 -25.50 5.69
CA ALA A 5 22.24 -24.58 5.64
C ALA A 5 21.04 -25.21 6.34
N HIS A 6 20.50 -24.55 7.36
CA HIS A 6 19.22 -24.88 8.00
C HIS A 6 18.15 -23.99 7.40
N ILE A 7 17.21 -24.56 6.65
CA ILE A 7 16.08 -23.85 6.06
C ILE A 7 14.88 -23.96 6.99
N HIS A 8 14.34 -22.83 7.40
CA HIS A 8 13.15 -22.71 8.23
C HIS A 8 11.93 -22.42 7.36
N PHE A 9 10.81 -23.07 7.65
CA PHE A 9 9.55 -23.00 6.90
C PHE A 9 8.38 -22.66 7.81
N ALA A 10 7.38 -21.98 7.25
CA ALA A 10 6.16 -21.62 7.97
C ALA A 10 5.20 -22.80 8.17
N ASP A 11 5.36 -23.86 7.37
CA ASP A 11 4.45 -25.00 7.32
C ASP A 11 5.17 -26.34 7.50
N SER A 12 4.43 -27.31 8.02
CA SER A 12 4.90 -28.67 8.29
C SER A 12 5.23 -29.50 7.05
N GLN A 13 4.92 -29.00 5.85
CA GLN A 13 5.26 -29.63 4.58
C GLN A 13 6.54 -29.04 3.97
N CYS A 14 7.16 -28.06 4.63
CA CYS A 14 8.32 -27.35 4.13
C CYS A 14 8.10 -26.71 2.74
N ALA A 15 6.91 -26.16 2.49
CA ALA A 15 6.55 -25.52 1.23
C ALA A 15 6.88 -24.01 1.19
N THR A 16 6.81 -23.34 2.35
CA THR A 16 6.90 -21.89 2.48
C THR A 16 8.16 -21.51 3.27
N PRO A 17 9.31 -21.32 2.60
CA PRO A 17 10.54 -20.98 3.29
C PRO A 17 10.44 -19.57 3.89
N LEU A 18 11.01 -19.41 5.08
CA LEU A 18 11.04 -18.17 5.86
C LEU A 18 12.46 -17.62 5.97
N ARG A 19 13.44 -18.48 6.22
CA ARG A 19 14.83 -18.10 6.53
C ARG A 19 15.77 -19.26 6.27
N ILE A 20 17.01 -18.96 5.92
CA ILE A 20 18.09 -19.94 5.85
C ILE A 20 19.22 -19.47 6.77
N ASP A 21 19.64 -20.32 7.70
CA ASP A 21 20.78 -20.11 8.58
C ASP A 21 21.95 -21.00 8.17
N TYR A 22 23.13 -20.41 7.98
CA TYR A 22 24.35 -21.08 7.56
C TYR A 22 25.36 -21.13 8.71
N ALA A 23 26.00 -22.28 8.87
CA ALA A 23 27.11 -22.47 9.81
C ALA A 23 28.41 -22.81 9.07
N PHE A 24 29.51 -22.14 9.45
CA PHE A 24 30.85 -22.34 8.92
C PHE A 24 31.88 -22.57 10.05
N PRO A 25 32.99 -23.30 9.82
CA PRO A 25 33.17 -24.39 8.88
C PRO A 25 32.82 -25.73 9.58
N ASN A 26 31.87 -26.49 9.06
CA ASN A 26 31.70 -27.90 9.42
C ASN A 26 31.21 -28.59 8.14
N SER A 27 31.87 -29.55 7.50
CA SER A 27 32.98 -30.46 7.80
C SER A 27 33.39 -31.08 6.46
N THR A 28 34.46 -31.90 6.40
CA THR A 28 34.75 -32.77 5.24
C THR A 28 33.64 -33.80 4.94
N THR A 29 32.61 -33.87 5.78
CA THR A 29 31.50 -34.83 5.73
C THR A 29 30.16 -34.23 5.28
N CYS A 30 30.08 -32.95 4.93
CA CYS A 30 28.88 -32.40 4.29
C CYS A 30 28.82 -32.86 2.82
N THR A 31 28.30 -34.06 2.57
CA THR A 31 28.08 -34.58 1.22
C THR A 31 26.73 -34.08 0.67
N PRO A 32 26.66 -33.52 -0.56
CA PRO A 32 25.46 -32.91 -1.16
C PRO A 32 24.20 -33.81 -1.34
N THR A 33 24.20 -35.03 -0.81
CA THR A 33 23.22 -36.08 -1.12
C THR A 33 22.25 -36.39 0.01
N GLN A 34 22.35 -35.75 1.18
CA GLN A 34 21.37 -35.90 2.25
C GLN A 34 20.53 -34.64 2.38
N GLU A 35 19.34 -34.68 1.78
CA GLU A 35 18.24 -33.83 2.18
C GLU A 35 17.50 -34.51 3.35
N ALA A 36 17.38 -33.83 4.48
CA ALA A 36 16.60 -34.32 5.60
C ALA A 36 15.10 -34.16 5.34
N MET A 37 14.29 -35.12 5.79
CA MET A 37 12.83 -34.96 5.77
C MET A 37 12.42 -33.74 6.61
N CYS A 38 11.38 -33.04 6.16
CA CYS A 38 10.80 -31.92 6.90
C CYS A 38 10.47 -32.35 8.33
N SER A 39 11.04 -31.65 9.30
CA SER A 39 10.83 -31.92 10.72
C SER A 39 10.40 -30.64 11.41
N THR A 40 9.58 -30.74 12.45
CA THR A 40 9.37 -29.57 13.32
C THR A 40 10.72 -29.18 13.91
N ASP A 41 11.01 -27.89 13.94
CA ASP A 41 12.19 -27.39 14.65
C ASP A 41 12.16 -27.86 16.12
N ASP A 42 13.31 -27.86 16.77
CA ASP A 42 13.44 -28.30 18.17
C ASP A 42 12.56 -27.47 19.15
N PHE A 43 11.91 -26.42 18.66
CA PHE A 43 11.19 -25.41 19.41
C PHE A 43 9.68 -25.40 19.16
N GLY A 44 9.18 -26.21 18.22
CA GLY A 44 7.76 -26.28 17.87
C GLY A 44 7.21 -25.07 17.12
N THR A 45 8.07 -24.17 16.62
CA THR A 45 7.66 -22.86 16.06
C THR A 45 7.69 -22.79 14.54
N SER A 46 8.53 -23.59 13.91
CA SER A 46 8.70 -23.67 12.46
C SER A 46 9.02 -25.11 12.07
N SER A 47 9.02 -25.40 10.78
CA SER A 47 9.58 -26.66 10.28
C SER A 47 10.94 -26.41 9.65
N GLN A 48 11.84 -27.38 9.76
CA GLN A 48 13.21 -27.27 9.32
C GLN A 48 13.67 -28.45 8.46
N HIS A 49 14.58 -28.13 7.56
CA HIS A 49 15.35 -29.06 6.73
C HIS A 49 16.80 -28.53 6.72
N TRP A 50 17.81 -29.41 6.70
CA TRP A 50 19.20 -29.02 6.47
C TRP A 50 19.73 -29.51 5.11
N SER A 51 20.64 -28.74 4.51
CA SER A 51 21.33 -29.08 3.26
C SER A 51 22.80 -28.65 3.26
N CYS A 52 23.61 -29.24 2.39
CA CYS A 52 25.02 -28.88 2.19
C CYS A 52 25.15 -27.92 1.01
N VAL A 53 25.76 -26.76 1.24
CA VAL A 53 25.77 -25.65 0.29
C VAL A 53 27.20 -25.22 -0.03
N ALA A 54 27.54 -25.20 -1.33
CA ALA A 54 28.81 -24.67 -1.82
C ALA A 54 28.72 -23.17 -2.19
N ASP A 55 27.55 -22.74 -2.64
CA ASP A 55 27.28 -21.37 -3.11
C ASP A 55 26.00 -20.86 -2.43
N LEU A 56 26.19 -20.05 -1.39
CA LEU A 56 25.11 -19.49 -0.59
C LEU A 56 24.17 -18.63 -1.45
N ARG A 57 24.71 -17.90 -2.42
CA ARG A 57 23.93 -16.94 -3.21
C ARG A 57 22.91 -17.67 -4.07
N ASN A 58 23.37 -18.63 -4.86
CA ASN A 58 22.48 -19.40 -5.73
C ASN A 58 21.49 -20.24 -4.91
N PHE A 59 21.93 -20.81 -3.79
CA PHE A 59 21.08 -21.59 -2.90
C PHE A 59 19.92 -20.75 -2.30
N GLY A 60 20.21 -19.56 -1.78
CA GLY A 60 19.16 -18.67 -1.27
C GLY A 60 18.13 -18.30 -2.33
N THR A 61 18.62 -17.96 -3.53
CA THR A 61 17.75 -17.52 -4.62
C THR A 61 16.81 -18.60 -5.14
N SER A 62 17.14 -19.90 -4.98
CA SER A 62 16.22 -20.98 -5.36
C SER A 62 15.06 -21.15 -4.37
N TYR A 63 15.26 -20.84 -3.09
CA TYR A 63 14.19 -20.88 -2.07
C TYR A 63 13.31 -19.63 -2.08
N PHE A 64 13.87 -18.48 -2.45
CA PHE A 64 13.14 -17.21 -2.48
C PHE A 64 13.08 -16.61 -3.89
N PRO A 65 12.48 -17.32 -4.87
CA PRO A 65 12.35 -16.78 -6.22
C PRO A 65 11.48 -15.53 -6.18
N ASN A 66 11.89 -14.48 -6.90
CA ASN A 66 11.15 -13.22 -6.99
C ASN A 66 11.00 -12.45 -5.66
N LYS A 67 11.90 -12.64 -4.70
CA LYS A 67 12.00 -11.82 -3.48
C LYS A 67 13.35 -11.12 -3.42
N VAL A 68 13.39 -9.90 -2.89
CA VAL A 68 14.64 -9.32 -2.38
C VAL A 68 15.02 -10.13 -1.15
N ILE A 69 16.26 -10.61 -1.10
CA ILE A 69 16.78 -11.40 0.00
C ILE A 69 17.83 -10.55 0.71
N HIS A 70 17.69 -10.37 2.00
CA HIS A 70 18.79 -9.89 2.82
C HIS A 70 19.74 -11.05 3.11
N GLU A 71 21.02 -10.86 2.81
CA GLU A 71 22.09 -11.75 3.22
C GLU A 71 22.98 -11.03 4.23
N SER A 72 23.25 -11.71 5.33
CA SER A 72 24.19 -11.28 6.37
C SER A 72 25.22 -12.39 6.58
N ILE A 73 26.50 -12.06 6.46
CA ILE A 73 27.63 -12.96 6.68
C ILE A 73 28.43 -12.41 7.86
N ASP A 74 28.49 -13.17 8.94
CA ASP A 74 29.31 -12.86 10.11
C ASP A 74 30.71 -13.43 9.90
N ASP A 75 31.70 -12.55 9.87
CA ASP A 75 33.12 -12.92 9.90
C ASP A 75 33.64 -12.82 11.35
N ASP A 76 34.60 -13.65 11.71
CA ASP A 76 35.27 -13.63 13.03
C ASP A 76 36.22 -12.43 13.23
N CYS A 77 36.05 -11.37 12.45
CA CYS A 77 36.95 -10.20 12.33
C CYS A 77 38.38 -10.53 11.87
N LYS A 78 38.70 -11.82 11.66
CA LYS A 78 40.01 -12.34 11.25
C LYS A 78 39.96 -12.95 9.85
N GLY A 79 38.81 -12.85 9.19
CA GLY A 79 38.61 -13.15 7.78
C GLY A 79 37.94 -14.50 7.50
N ALA A 80 37.63 -15.29 8.54
CA ALA A 80 36.85 -16.52 8.37
C ALA A 80 35.38 -16.24 8.68
N SER A 81 34.49 -16.56 7.74
CA SER A 81 33.06 -16.55 7.99
C SER A 81 32.71 -17.65 8.97
N VAL A 82 31.88 -17.34 9.97
CA VAL A 82 31.45 -18.26 11.05
C VAL A 82 29.96 -18.60 10.95
N SER A 83 29.16 -17.65 10.48
CA SER A 83 27.75 -17.85 10.23
C SER A 83 27.29 -16.94 9.10
N ALA A 84 26.19 -17.32 8.47
CA ALA A 84 25.44 -16.39 7.64
C ALA A 84 23.95 -16.65 7.83
N PHE A 85 23.10 -15.71 7.43
CA PHE A 85 21.70 -16.00 7.22
C PHE A 85 21.17 -15.27 6.00
N GLN A 86 20.14 -15.84 5.41
CA GLN A 86 19.38 -15.25 4.32
C GLN A 86 17.90 -15.27 4.65
N ALA A 87 17.22 -14.15 4.41
CA ALA A 87 15.78 -14.05 4.60
C ALA A 87 15.16 -13.08 3.59
N PRO A 88 13.94 -13.35 3.10
CA PRO A 88 13.22 -12.44 2.22
C PRO A 88 12.82 -11.17 2.99
N MET A 89 13.00 -10.01 2.34
CA MET A 89 12.54 -8.73 2.86
C MET A 89 11.02 -8.71 3.00
N GLY A 90 10.52 -8.04 4.03
CA GLY A 90 9.08 -7.88 4.27
C GLY A 90 8.38 -9.13 4.79
N THR A 91 9.11 -10.21 5.09
CA THR A 91 8.55 -11.43 5.71
C THR A 91 8.86 -11.46 7.20
N CYS A 92 7.86 -11.88 8.00
CA CYS A 92 8.05 -12.13 9.41
C CYS A 92 8.79 -13.47 9.60
N ILE A 93 9.95 -13.45 10.26
CA ILE A 93 10.84 -14.61 10.45
C ILE A 93 11.09 -14.84 11.94
N PRO A 94 11.31 -16.07 12.40
CA PRO A 94 11.76 -16.32 13.77
C PRO A 94 13.17 -15.70 13.98
N SER A 95 13.35 -14.98 15.10
CA SER A 95 14.59 -14.26 15.41
C SER A 95 15.56 -15.05 16.30
N THR A 96 15.06 -15.91 17.18
CA THR A 96 15.87 -16.71 18.10
C THR A 96 15.31 -18.12 18.29
N PRO A 97 16.18 -19.14 18.42
CA PRO A 97 15.76 -20.47 18.86
C PRO A 97 15.43 -20.54 20.36
N ALA A 98 15.78 -19.55 21.18
CA ALA A 98 15.55 -19.58 22.64
C ALA A 98 14.44 -18.62 23.11
N PRO A 99 13.59 -19.02 24.08
CA PRO A 99 12.57 -18.15 24.69
C PRO A 99 13.15 -16.89 25.37
N PRO A 100 12.42 -15.76 25.37
CA PRO A 100 11.12 -15.56 24.72
C PRO A 100 11.26 -15.54 23.20
N TYR A 101 10.41 -16.30 22.52
CA TYR A 101 10.38 -16.32 21.06
C TYR A 101 10.06 -14.93 20.56
N THR A 102 10.97 -14.38 19.77
CA THR A 102 10.76 -13.12 19.08
C THR A 102 10.79 -13.38 17.58
N PHE A 103 9.99 -12.62 16.86
CA PHE A 103 9.97 -12.61 15.42
C PHE A 103 10.66 -11.34 14.93
N ALA A 104 11.27 -11.38 13.76
CA ALA A 104 11.90 -10.26 13.13
C ALA A 104 11.28 -10.01 11.76
N LYS A 105 11.30 -8.76 11.31
CA LYS A 105 10.95 -8.40 9.94
C LYS A 105 11.99 -7.42 9.42
N LEU A 106 12.49 -7.71 8.22
CA LEU A 106 13.54 -6.97 7.54
C LEU A 106 12.92 -6.03 6.51
N PHE A 107 13.32 -4.76 6.50
CA PHE A 107 12.78 -3.74 5.61
C PHE A 107 13.88 -2.91 4.98
N ILE A 108 13.63 -2.39 3.78
CA ILE A 108 14.41 -1.31 3.19
C ILE A 108 13.70 -0.03 3.53
N ASP A 109 14.33 0.87 4.28
CA ASP A 109 13.77 2.19 4.54
C ASP A 109 13.65 2.94 3.19
N PRO A 110 12.42 3.31 2.77
CA PRO A 110 12.21 3.95 1.48
C PRO A 110 12.81 5.37 1.42
N THR A 111 13.23 5.94 2.55
CA THR A 111 13.79 7.30 2.64
C THR A 111 15.30 7.32 2.39
N ASN A 112 16.03 6.35 2.92
CA ASN A 112 17.51 6.34 2.89
C ASN A 112 18.10 5.04 2.33
N GLY A 113 17.28 4.03 2.02
CA GLY A 113 17.72 2.73 1.51
C GLY A 113 18.37 1.81 2.55
N ALA A 114 18.42 2.21 3.82
CA ALA A 114 19.01 1.40 4.88
C ALA A 114 18.19 0.13 5.08
N THR A 115 18.89 -0.99 5.28
CA THR A 115 18.24 -2.22 5.71
C THR A 115 18.07 -2.20 7.22
N ILE A 116 16.83 -2.41 7.66
CA ILE A 116 16.42 -2.29 9.04
C ILE A 116 15.79 -3.61 9.49
N ILE A 117 16.17 -4.06 10.69
CA ILE A 117 15.51 -5.17 11.37
C ILE A 117 14.63 -4.64 12.50
N THR A 118 13.38 -5.12 12.56
CA THR A 118 12.45 -4.83 13.67
C THR A 118 12.02 -6.14 14.30
N THR A 119 11.89 -6.18 15.62
CA THR A 119 11.48 -7.39 16.35
C THR A 119 10.09 -7.27 16.97
N TYR A 120 9.39 -8.39 17.05
CA TYR A 120 7.98 -8.55 17.37
C TYR A 120 7.77 -9.75 18.30
N SER A 121 6.64 -9.75 19.03
CA SER A 121 6.26 -10.83 19.95
C SER A 121 5.36 -11.88 19.30
N ASP A 122 4.91 -11.66 18.07
CA ASP A 122 3.97 -12.52 17.35
C ASP A 122 4.47 -12.87 15.94
N ALA A 123 4.06 -14.05 15.47
CA ALA A 123 4.45 -14.60 14.16
C ALA A 123 3.91 -13.83 12.96
N LEU A 124 2.96 -12.91 13.17
CA LEU A 124 2.43 -12.03 12.13
C LEU A 124 3.16 -10.68 12.09
N CYS A 125 4.11 -10.43 13.00
CA CYS A 125 4.84 -9.19 13.15
C CYS A 125 3.93 -7.95 13.32
N THR A 126 2.91 -8.08 14.17
CA THR A 126 1.93 -7.02 14.45
C THR A 126 2.22 -6.26 15.76
N SER A 127 2.86 -6.94 16.73
CA SER A 127 3.10 -6.48 18.09
C SER A 127 4.61 -6.30 18.32
N ARG A 128 5.08 -5.06 18.20
CA ARG A 128 6.51 -4.72 18.26
C ARG A 128 7.08 -4.81 19.67
N VAL A 129 8.26 -5.41 19.80
CA VAL A 129 8.99 -5.56 21.08
C VAL A 129 10.14 -4.56 21.20
N ASN A 130 11.01 -4.42 20.18
CA ASN A 130 12.16 -3.49 20.24
C ASN A 130 12.21 -2.46 19.11
N VAL A 131 13.00 -1.41 19.36
CA VAL A 131 13.36 -0.37 18.41
C VAL A 131 14.19 -0.97 17.27
N SER A 132 13.93 -0.47 16.08
CA SER A 132 14.55 -0.88 14.83
C SER A 132 16.05 -0.56 14.83
N SER A 133 16.88 -1.52 14.48
CA SER A 133 18.33 -1.34 14.42
C SER A 133 18.83 -1.46 12.98
N PRO A 134 19.84 -0.67 12.57
CA PRO A 134 20.66 -1.02 11.43
C PRO A 134 21.27 -2.41 11.67
N ILE A 135 21.33 -3.21 10.62
CA ILE A 135 21.98 -4.52 10.66
C ILE A 135 23.47 -4.28 10.45
N SER A 136 24.18 -3.88 11.48
CA SER A 136 25.64 -3.78 11.43
C SER A 136 26.23 -4.12 12.79
N LYS A 137 26.89 -5.28 12.88
CA LYS A 137 27.94 -5.52 13.88
C LYS A 137 29.29 -5.24 13.21
N GLU A 138 30.33 -4.96 13.99
CA GLU A 138 31.66 -4.57 13.49
C GLU A 138 32.27 -5.56 12.46
N CYS A 139 31.82 -6.82 12.45
CA CYS A 139 32.37 -7.88 11.59
C CYS A 139 31.31 -8.59 10.75
N THR A 140 30.14 -7.98 10.59
CA THR A 140 29.06 -8.51 9.74
C THR A 140 29.06 -7.79 8.40
N LYS A 141 29.14 -8.55 7.30
CA LYS A 141 28.91 -8.05 5.94
C LYS A 141 27.46 -8.29 5.57
N THR A 142 26.77 -7.26 5.08
CA THR A 142 25.38 -7.37 4.64
C THR A 142 25.24 -7.00 3.17
N GLN A 143 24.41 -7.72 2.43
CA GLN A 143 24.02 -7.36 1.07
C GLN A 143 22.57 -7.74 0.75
N LEU A 144 22.04 -7.18 -0.32
CA LEU A 144 20.72 -7.52 -0.85
C LEU A 144 20.89 -8.33 -2.14
N LEU A 145 20.38 -9.57 -2.14
CA LEU A 145 20.31 -10.41 -3.33
C LEU A 145 18.97 -10.17 -4.03
N ASN A 146 18.94 -10.38 -5.35
CA ASN A 146 17.79 -10.10 -6.23
C ASN A 146 17.26 -8.66 -6.17
N TYR A 147 18.00 -7.73 -5.56
CA TYR A 147 17.65 -6.32 -5.52
C TYR A 147 18.24 -5.60 -6.74
N ASN A 148 17.39 -5.13 -7.63
CA ASN A 148 17.80 -4.45 -8.85
C ASN A 148 17.49 -2.94 -8.83
N GLY A 149 17.50 -2.36 -7.64
CA GLY A 149 17.22 -0.96 -7.42
C GLY A 149 15.75 -0.68 -7.09
N SER A 150 15.43 0.60 -7.12
CA SER A 150 14.18 1.14 -6.65
C SER A 150 13.35 1.70 -7.80
N LEU A 151 12.05 1.42 -7.76
CA LEU A 151 11.08 1.82 -8.77
C LEU A 151 10.19 2.92 -8.18
N ALA A 152 10.12 4.06 -8.86
CA ALA A 152 9.13 5.09 -8.60
C ALA A 152 7.97 4.91 -9.57
N LEU A 153 6.81 4.53 -9.03
CA LEU A 153 5.54 4.43 -9.74
C LEU A 153 4.79 5.76 -9.59
N THR A 154 4.58 6.45 -10.70
CA THR A 154 3.73 7.64 -10.72
C THR A 154 2.38 7.29 -11.30
N THR A 155 1.32 7.73 -10.62
CA THR A 155 -0.08 7.50 -11.00
C THR A 155 -0.74 8.79 -11.48
N TYR A 156 -1.59 8.67 -12.49
CA TYR A 156 -2.25 9.76 -13.19
C TYR A 156 -3.75 9.49 -13.40
N THR A 157 -4.53 10.56 -13.58
CA THR A 157 -5.99 10.50 -13.79
C THR A 157 -6.38 10.04 -15.19
N THR A 158 -5.47 10.18 -16.15
CA THR A 158 -5.76 10.20 -17.57
C THR A 158 -4.64 9.53 -18.37
N SER A 159 -4.98 9.04 -19.56
CA SER A 159 -4.08 8.29 -20.44
C SER A 159 -2.94 9.11 -21.06
N ASP A 160 -2.95 10.42 -20.87
CA ASP A 160 -1.89 11.32 -21.30
C ASP A 160 -0.79 11.48 -20.23
N CYS A 161 -1.01 10.99 -19.00
CA CYS A 161 -0.10 11.10 -17.87
C CYS A 161 0.43 12.53 -17.63
N THR A 162 -0.43 13.54 -17.81
CA THR A 162 -0.06 14.95 -17.60
C THR A 162 -0.30 15.43 -16.17
N THR A 163 -1.25 14.81 -15.48
CA THR A 163 -1.73 15.24 -14.17
C THR A 163 -1.39 14.18 -13.11
N PRO A 164 -0.23 14.25 -12.46
CA PRO A 164 0.15 13.28 -11.45
C PRO A 164 -0.74 13.43 -10.22
N ILE A 165 -1.04 12.30 -9.59
CA ILE A 165 -1.87 12.22 -8.38
C ILE A 165 -1.08 11.60 -7.23
N LYS A 166 -0.31 10.56 -7.53
CA LYS A 166 0.30 9.72 -6.49
C LYS A 166 1.67 9.28 -6.99
N LEU A 167 2.67 9.37 -6.12
CA LEU A 167 4.00 8.82 -6.33
C LEU A 167 4.24 7.78 -5.23
N VAL A 168 4.49 6.54 -5.63
CA VAL A 168 4.79 5.42 -4.73
C VAL A 168 6.18 4.90 -5.06
N HIS A 169 6.91 4.50 -4.03
CA HIS A 169 8.18 3.81 -4.17
C HIS A 169 7.99 2.31 -3.94
N ASP A 170 8.56 1.50 -4.81
CA ASP A 170 8.59 0.05 -4.71
C ASP A 170 10.00 -0.50 -4.97
N THR A 171 10.27 -1.71 -4.50
CA THR A 171 11.54 -2.41 -4.74
C THR A 171 11.45 -3.23 -6.02
N SER A 172 12.43 -3.10 -6.92
CA SER A 172 12.44 -3.86 -8.18
C SER A 172 12.94 -5.29 -7.97
N ILE A 173 12.13 -6.28 -8.39
CA ILE A 173 12.42 -7.72 -8.27
C ILE A 173 11.79 -8.50 -9.43
N PRO A 174 12.41 -9.59 -9.94
CA PRO A 174 13.84 -9.87 -10.11
C PRO A 174 14.38 -9.28 -11.43
N GLN A 175 13.55 -8.55 -12.17
CA GLN A 175 13.94 -7.86 -13.39
C GLN A 175 14.75 -6.62 -13.04
N LEU A 176 15.69 -6.22 -13.89
CA LEU A 176 16.35 -4.93 -13.76
C LEU A 176 15.29 -3.83 -13.71
N CYS A 177 15.48 -2.85 -12.83
CA CYS A 177 14.62 -1.68 -12.88
C CYS A 177 14.64 -1.12 -14.31
N THR A 178 13.47 -1.15 -14.95
CA THR A 178 13.29 -0.68 -16.32
C THR A 178 12.28 0.45 -16.25
N SER A 179 12.74 1.67 -16.55
CA SER A 179 11.85 2.82 -16.62
C SER A 179 10.89 2.63 -17.78
N ASN A 180 9.61 2.88 -17.55
CA ASN A 180 8.60 2.97 -18.59
C ASN A 180 8.00 4.37 -18.58
N PRO A 181 8.49 5.27 -19.46
CA PRO A 181 7.93 6.62 -19.57
C PRO A 181 6.56 6.62 -20.26
N THR A 182 6.13 5.49 -20.84
CA THR A 182 4.85 5.39 -21.51
C THR A 182 3.73 5.32 -20.48
N CYS A 183 2.69 6.12 -20.71
CA CYS A 183 1.48 6.07 -19.92
C CYS A 183 0.72 4.76 -20.17
N THR A 184 0.74 3.85 -19.21
CA THR A 184 0.02 2.57 -19.31
C THR A 184 -1.14 2.55 -18.34
N LYS A 185 -2.23 1.87 -18.72
CA LYS A 185 -3.32 1.60 -17.77
C LYS A 185 -2.83 0.56 -16.75
N GLY A 186 -2.83 0.92 -15.47
CA GLY A 186 -2.39 0.06 -14.37
C GLY A 186 -3.46 -0.94 -13.93
N THR A 187 -3.28 -1.53 -12.75
CA THR A 187 -4.29 -2.36 -12.09
C THR A 187 -5.44 -1.47 -11.59
N GLY A 188 -6.49 -1.34 -12.42
CA GLY A 188 -7.66 -0.50 -12.15
C GLY A 188 -7.99 0.43 -13.32
N GLN A 189 -8.47 1.63 -13.02
CA GLN A 189 -8.68 2.71 -14.00
C GLN A 189 -7.59 3.80 -13.91
N GLU A 190 -6.60 3.61 -13.03
CA GLU A 190 -5.45 4.50 -12.93
C GLU A 190 -4.49 4.30 -14.12
N TYR A 191 -3.84 5.38 -14.53
CA TYR A 191 -2.73 5.32 -15.47
C TYR A 191 -1.42 5.48 -14.72
N THR A 192 -0.38 4.82 -15.19
CA THR A 192 0.91 4.76 -14.50
C THR A 192 2.07 4.97 -15.44
N THR A 193 3.12 5.60 -14.93
CA THR A 193 4.48 5.56 -15.49
C THR A 193 5.43 5.03 -14.43
N THR A 194 6.53 4.45 -14.87
CA THR A 194 7.58 3.98 -13.97
C THR A 194 8.91 4.63 -14.29
N SER A 195 9.64 4.98 -13.25
CA SER A 195 11.02 5.46 -13.35
C SER A 195 11.90 4.71 -12.38
N CYS A 196 13.17 4.56 -12.73
CA CYS A 196 14.17 4.03 -11.81
C CYS A 196 14.75 5.18 -10.99
N THR A 197 14.65 5.06 -9.69
CA THR A 197 15.13 6.06 -8.73
C THR A 197 15.98 5.36 -7.68
N ASN A 198 16.81 6.12 -6.98
CA ASN A 198 17.32 5.67 -5.69
C ASN A 198 16.31 6.09 -4.61
N SER A 199 16.21 5.35 -3.50
CA SER A 199 15.33 5.68 -2.38
C SER A 199 15.63 7.06 -1.78
N THR A 200 16.90 7.44 -1.76
CA THR A 200 17.38 8.73 -1.23
C THR A 200 16.90 9.96 -2.01
N THR A 201 16.39 9.81 -3.23
CA THR A 201 15.93 10.93 -4.08
C THR A 201 14.41 11.07 -4.13
N LEU A 202 13.67 10.34 -3.29
CA LEU A 202 12.21 10.29 -3.38
C LEU A 202 11.54 11.64 -3.06
N ASP A 203 11.97 12.30 -1.99
CA ASP A 203 11.47 13.65 -1.63
C ASP A 203 11.75 14.66 -2.76
N GLU A 204 12.91 14.58 -3.42
CA GLU A 204 13.26 15.44 -4.56
C GLU A 204 12.39 15.15 -5.80
N THR A 205 12.12 13.87 -6.08
CA THR A 205 11.24 13.46 -7.17
C THR A 205 9.82 13.96 -6.94
N ALA A 206 9.31 13.84 -5.70
CA ALA A 206 8.00 14.38 -5.33
C ALA A 206 7.92 15.90 -5.50
N LEU A 207 8.95 16.63 -5.05
CA LEU A 207 9.06 18.08 -5.22
C LEU A 207 9.02 18.50 -6.68
N LYS A 208 9.71 17.78 -7.57
CA LYS A 208 9.69 18.06 -9.02
C LYS A 208 8.34 17.71 -9.66
N LEU A 209 7.77 16.57 -9.28
CA LEU A 209 6.55 16.04 -9.88
C LEU A 209 5.30 16.86 -9.52
N PHE A 210 5.23 17.34 -8.26
CA PHE A 210 4.09 18.09 -7.73
C PHE A 210 4.42 19.57 -7.51
N SER A 211 5.43 20.12 -8.18
CA SER A 211 5.96 21.46 -7.91
C SER A 211 4.92 22.58 -7.96
N THR A 212 3.84 22.40 -8.71
CA THR A 212 2.77 23.40 -8.91
C THR A 212 1.49 23.06 -8.16
N THR A 213 1.46 21.96 -7.39
CA THR A 213 0.22 21.43 -6.79
C THR A 213 0.46 21.01 -5.35
N PRO A 214 -0.40 21.41 -4.40
CA PRO A 214 -0.28 20.94 -3.02
C PRO A 214 -0.32 19.41 -2.93
N TYR A 215 0.64 18.84 -2.22
CA TYR A 215 0.73 17.40 -1.95
C TYR A 215 1.19 17.17 -0.52
N PHE A 216 0.98 15.96 -0.01
CA PHE A 216 1.44 15.55 1.31
C PHE A 216 2.13 14.19 1.23
N LYS A 217 2.99 13.90 2.21
CA LYS A 217 3.66 12.62 2.40
C LYS A 217 2.80 11.73 3.30
N PHE A 218 2.46 10.55 2.84
CA PHE A 218 1.73 9.51 3.55
C PHE A 218 2.67 8.34 3.84
N GLN A 219 2.80 7.97 5.10
CA GLN A 219 3.66 6.86 5.53
C GLN A 219 2.84 5.81 6.24
N THR A 220 2.99 4.54 5.88
CA THR A 220 2.36 3.41 6.56
C THR A 220 3.38 2.64 7.38
N PHE A 221 2.93 2.05 8.47
CA PHE A 221 3.74 1.33 9.44
C PHE A 221 3.13 -0.06 9.71
N PRO A 222 3.94 -1.05 10.10
CA PRO A 222 3.47 -2.41 10.33
C PRO A 222 2.58 -2.55 11.56
N THR A 223 2.75 -1.68 12.56
CA THR A 223 2.19 -1.87 13.91
C THR A 223 0.84 -1.20 14.07
N THR A 224 -0.12 -1.91 14.67
CA THR A 224 -1.52 -1.50 14.95
C THR A 224 -1.70 -0.27 15.84
N SER A 225 -0.64 0.20 16.51
CA SER A 225 -0.66 1.44 17.29
C SER A 225 0.72 2.08 17.40
N GLY A 226 0.77 3.41 17.34
CA GLY A 226 1.98 4.22 17.61
C GLY A 226 2.82 4.61 16.40
N CYS A 227 2.65 3.97 15.24
CA CYS A 227 3.42 4.28 14.02
C CYS A 227 4.92 4.38 14.32
N THR A 228 5.41 3.38 15.05
CA THR A 228 6.78 3.36 15.56
C THR A 228 7.61 2.45 14.67
N GLY A 229 8.81 2.88 14.28
CA GLY A 229 9.70 2.11 13.40
C GLY A 229 9.79 2.70 11.99
N PRO A 230 10.46 2.01 11.06
CA PRO A 230 10.52 2.45 9.67
C PRO A 230 9.15 2.37 9.02
N ALA A 231 8.89 3.30 8.11
CA ALA A 231 7.71 3.23 7.25
C ALA A 231 7.87 2.06 6.28
N GLU A 232 6.84 1.21 6.15
CA GLU A 232 6.80 0.14 5.15
C GLU A 232 6.55 0.70 3.75
N SER A 233 5.75 1.75 3.66
CA SER A 233 5.50 2.47 2.42
C SER A 233 5.57 3.97 2.69
N THR A 234 6.13 4.69 1.73
CA THR A 234 6.05 6.14 1.66
C THR A 234 5.45 6.51 0.31
N GLN A 235 4.40 7.33 0.36
CA GLN A 235 3.68 7.80 -0.80
C GLN A 235 3.56 9.32 -0.75
N TYR A 236 3.56 9.96 -1.91
CA TYR A 236 3.23 11.38 -2.03
C TYR A 236 1.93 11.49 -2.79
N VAL A 237 0.95 12.13 -2.18
CA VAL A 237 -0.41 12.20 -2.72
C VAL A 237 -0.79 13.66 -2.91
N ARG A 238 -1.24 13.98 -4.10
CA ARG A 238 -1.78 15.29 -4.44
C ARG A 238 -3.06 15.54 -3.66
N LEU A 239 -3.17 16.76 -3.12
CA LEU A 239 -4.34 17.22 -2.40
C LEU A 239 -5.46 17.65 -3.36
N GLY A 240 -6.71 17.50 -2.92
CA GLY A 240 -7.90 18.04 -3.60
C GLY A 240 -8.28 17.31 -4.87
N THR A 241 -7.68 16.13 -5.13
CA THR A 241 -7.89 15.37 -6.36
C THR A 241 -8.64 14.09 -6.03
N CYS A 242 -9.68 13.81 -6.81
CA CYS A 242 -10.33 12.51 -6.81
C CYS A 242 -9.54 11.54 -7.70
N PHE A 243 -9.26 10.33 -7.20
CA PHE A 243 -8.62 9.28 -7.97
C PHE A 243 -9.22 7.92 -7.68
N GLU A 244 -9.27 7.07 -8.69
CA GLU A 244 -9.84 5.73 -8.56
C GLU A 244 -8.80 4.81 -7.92
N SER A 245 -9.13 4.20 -6.79
CA SER A 245 -8.23 3.32 -6.07
C SER A 245 -9.05 2.37 -5.21
N SER A 246 -8.56 1.15 -5.03
CA SER A 246 -9.24 0.11 -4.26
C SER A 246 -8.34 -0.44 -3.15
N PRO A 247 -8.05 0.38 -2.11
CA PRO A 247 -7.32 -0.09 -0.94
C PRO A 247 -8.13 -1.09 -0.10
N MET A 248 -9.44 -1.17 -0.32
CA MET A 248 -10.39 -2.07 0.33
C MET A 248 -11.43 -2.51 -0.71
N ASP A 249 -12.04 -3.67 -0.53
CA ASP A 249 -12.96 -4.29 -1.51
C ASP A 249 -14.16 -3.40 -1.89
N TRP A 250 -14.62 -2.55 -0.96
CA TRP A 250 -15.75 -1.66 -1.17
C TRP A 250 -15.35 -0.27 -1.69
N VAL A 251 -14.05 0.06 -1.69
CA VAL A 251 -13.56 1.38 -2.10
C VAL A 251 -13.21 1.37 -3.59
N HIS A 252 -13.76 2.33 -4.31
CA HIS A 252 -13.53 2.51 -5.74
C HIS A 252 -12.84 3.83 -6.07
N ALA A 253 -12.95 4.84 -5.20
CA ALA A 253 -12.25 6.11 -5.37
C ALA A 253 -11.89 6.76 -4.03
N ILE A 254 -10.85 7.59 -4.06
CA ILE A 254 -10.36 8.34 -2.91
C ILE A 254 -10.30 9.82 -3.28
N ASN A 255 -10.73 10.68 -2.36
CA ASN A 255 -10.48 12.12 -2.42
C ASN A 255 -9.72 12.53 -1.16
N THR A 256 -8.70 13.36 -1.33
CA THR A 256 -7.94 13.93 -0.21
C THR A 256 -8.20 15.43 -0.13
N SER A 257 -8.35 15.99 1.06
CA SER A 257 -8.52 17.44 1.23
C SER A 257 -7.92 17.92 2.53
N LEU A 258 -7.50 19.18 2.58
CA LEU A 258 -7.16 19.82 3.84
C LEU A 258 -8.45 20.23 4.57
N SER A 259 -8.52 19.95 5.86
CA SER A 259 -9.57 20.46 6.75
C SER A 259 -9.58 22.00 6.77
N ILE A 260 -10.72 22.58 7.16
CA ILE A 260 -10.93 24.05 7.14
C ILE A 260 -9.94 24.77 8.06
N ASP A 261 -9.58 24.15 9.19
CA ASP A 261 -8.62 24.69 10.15
C ASP A 261 -7.16 24.39 9.79
N GLY A 262 -6.93 23.67 8.68
CA GLY A 262 -5.60 23.33 8.21
C GLY A 262 -4.90 22.22 9.00
N ARG A 263 -5.52 21.64 10.04
CA ARG A 263 -4.84 20.74 10.99
C ARG A 263 -4.83 19.28 10.58
N TYR A 264 -5.76 18.90 9.71
CA TYR A 264 -5.97 17.53 9.29
C TYR A 264 -6.00 17.41 7.77
N ILE A 265 -5.37 16.35 7.27
CA ILE A 265 -5.61 15.82 5.94
C ILE A 265 -6.76 14.80 6.04
N VAL A 266 -7.82 15.07 5.29
CA VAL A 266 -9.04 14.27 5.24
C VAL A 266 -8.93 13.33 4.06
N PHE A 267 -8.95 12.02 4.32
CA PHE A 267 -9.16 11.00 3.31
C PHE A 267 -10.64 10.66 3.26
N ARG A 268 -11.26 10.73 2.09
CA ARG A 268 -12.62 10.25 1.83
C ARG A 268 -12.56 9.06 0.90
N TYR A 269 -13.08 7.93 1.34
CA TYR A 269 -13.11 6.67 0.61
C TYR A 269 -14.53 6.46 0.08
N TYR A 270 -14.69 6.49 -1.24
CA TYR A 270 -15.98 6.40 -1.91
C TYR A 270 -16.23 4.98 -2.43
N ALA A 271 -17.46 4.52 -2.26
CA ALA A 271 -17.97 3.30 -2.86
C ALA A 271 -18.32 3.45 -4.35
N GLY A 272 -18.37 4.68 -4.86
CA GLY A 272 -18.55 4.95 -6.29
C GLY A 272 -17.26 5.42 -6.96
N PHE A 273 -17.12 5.09 -8.24
CA PHE A 273 -16.08 5.66 -9.11
C PHE A 273 -16.21 7.19 -9.16
N LYS A 274 -15.11 7.86 -9.52
CA LYS A 274 -15.03 9.34 -9.62
C LYS A 274 -15.52 10.09 -8.37
N CYS A 275 -15.34 9.48 -7.19
CA CYS A 275 -15.72 10.04 -5.90
C CYS A 275 -17.20 10.41 -5.81
N THR A 276 -18.05 9.50 -6.26
CA THR A 276 -19.51 9.62 -6.22
C THR A 276 -20.10 8.66 -5.19
N GLY A 277 -21.33 8.95 -4.75
CA GLY A 277 -22.05 8.10 -3.81
C GLY A 277 -21.64 8.30 -2.35
N TRP A 278 -21.91 7.28 -1.54
CA TRP A 278 -21.57 7.25 -0.12
C TRP A 278 -20.06 7.13 0.10
N TYR A 279 -19.58 7.72 1.20
CA TYR A 279 -18.18 7.67 1.58
C TYR A 279 -18.00 7.53 3.10
N GLU A 280 -16.90 6.91 3.48
CA GLU A 280 -16.32 7.04 4.82
C GLU A 280 -15.14 8.00 4.78
N GLN A 281 -14.75 8.53 5.94
CA GLN A 281 -13.60 9.41 6.03
C GLN A 281 -12.69 9.08 7.21
N THR A 282 -11.40 9.34 7.01
CA THR A 282 -10.37 9.26 8.04
C THR A 282 -9.61 10.58 8.10
N LEU A 283 -9.30 11.02 9.30
CA LEU A 283 -8.62 12.29 9.56
C LEU A 283 -7.21 12.01 10.06
N PHE A 284 -6.21 12.52 9.34
CA PHE A 284 -4.81 12.42 9.73
C PHE A 284 -4.30 13.81 10.15
N PRO A 285 -3.73 13.96 11.36
CA PRO A 285 -3.00 15.17 11.71
C PRO A 285 -1.91 15.44 10.69
N ASN A 286 -1.83 16.67 10.19
CA ASN A 286 -0.94 17.06 9.11
C ASN A 286 0.55 17.18 9.51
N GLU A 287 0.83 17.15 10.81
CA GLU A 287 2.17 17.23 11.42
C GLU A 287 2.75 15.85 11.82
N GLY A 288 2.21 14.75 11.29
CA GLY A 288 2.77 13.41 11.51
C GLY A 288 2.20 12.66 12.72
N GLY A 289 1.02 13.05 13.21
CA GLY A 289 0.29 12.26 14.21
C GLY A 289 -0.08 10.88 13.67
N CYS A 290 0.07 9.85 14.50
CA CYS A 290 -0.26 8.48 14.11
C CYS A 290 -1.77 8.23 14.15
N VAL A 291 -2.34 7.75 13.05
CA VAL A 291 -3.74 7.31 12.94
C VAL A 291 -3.74 6.00 12.16
N THR A 292 -4.33 4.94 12.70
CA THR A 292 -4.48 3.64 12.00
C THR A 292 -3.20 3.19 11.27
N ASN A 293 -2.07 3.23 11.97
CA ASN A 293 -0.75 2.79 11.49
C ASN A 293 -0.20 3.63 10.35
N ALA A 294 -0.69 4.85 10.17
CA ALA A 294 -0.16 5.77 9.20
C ALA A 294 0.05 7.17 9.77
N ARG A 295 0.97 7.90 9.15
CA ARG A 295 1.27 9.31 9.43
C ARG A 295 1.17 10.10 8.15
N VAL A 296 0.73 11.35 8.30
CA VAL A 296 0.70 12.33 7.22
C VAL A 296 1.56 13.51 7.58
N PHE A 297 2.40 13.93 6.64
CA PHE A 297 3.18 15.16 6.74
C PHE A 297 2.80 16.07 5.57
N TYR A 298 2.27 17.24 5.89
CA TYR A 298 1.94 18.26 4.92
C TYR A 298 2.64 19.56 5.30
N ASN A 299 3.47 20.08 4.41
CA ASN A 299 4.15 21.35 4.63
C ASN A 299 3.42 22.48 3.90
N THR A 300 2.75 23.36 4.65
CA THR A 300 2.06 24.54 4.11
C THR A 300 3.03 25.55 3.52
N THR A 301 4.26 25.64 4.04
CA THR A 301 5.23 26.68 3.61
C THR A 301 5.78 26.45 2.22
N LEU A 302 5.75 25.20 1.71
CA LEU A 302 6.18 24.87 0.35
C LEU A 302 5.28 25.50 -0.72
N PHE A 303 4.04 25.86 -0.37
CA PHE A 303 3.05 26.42 -1.29
C PHE A 303 2.63 27.85 -0.92
N GLU A 304 2.95 28.32 0.29
CA GLU A 304 2.70 29.69 0.73
C GLU A 304 3.65 30.73 0.11
N SER A 305 4.83 30.34 -0.38
CA SER A 305 5.75 31.27 -1.05
C SER A 305 5.21 31.79 -2.38
N ASP A 306 4.42 30.98 -3.09
CA ASP A 306 3.74 31.38 -4.33
C ASP A 306 2.36 32.01 -4.04
N ALA A 307 1.75 31.72 -2.89
CA ALA A 307 0.47 32.26 -2.47
C ALA A 307 0.53 33.74 -2.01
N LYS A 308 1.72 34.29 -1.72
CA LYS A 308 1.87 35.75 -1.55
C LYS A 308 1.69 36.54 -2.85
N GLY A 309 1.57 35.86 -4.00
CA GLY A 309 1.22 36.46 -5.29
C GLY A 309 -0.19 36.13 -5.80
N LEU A 310 -0.92 35.20 -5.17
CA LEU A 310 -2.29 34.85 -5.56
C LEU A 310 -3.23 34.98 -4.36
N ASP A 311 -3.75 36.19 -4.24
CA ASP A 311 -4.86 36.56 -3.38
C ASP A 311 -5.99 35.52 -3.50
N MET A 312 -6.26 34.83 -2.39
CA MET A 312 -7.28 33.79 -2.22
C MET A 312 -8.72 34.34 -2.40
N ARG A 313 -8.85 35.57 -2.91
CA ARG A 313 -10.10 36.19 -3.41
C ARG A 313 -10.47 35.77 -4.83
N VAL A 314 -9.54 35.21 -5.63
CA VAL A 314 -9.81 34.93 -7.06
C VAL A 314 -10.59 33.62 -7.30
N VAL A 315 -10.42 32.60 -6.45
CA VAL A 315 -11.12 31.30 -6.67
C VAL A 315 -12.59 31.34 -6.22
N SER A 316 -12.95 32.19 -5.26
CA SER A 316 -14.36 32.44 -4.88
C SER A 316 -15.13 33.27 -5.91
N CYS A 317 -14.47 34.12 -6.70
CA CYS A 317 -15.13 34.92 -7.73
C CYS A 317 -15.45 34.13 -9.01
N ALA A 318 -14.71 33.07 -9.33
CA ALA A 318 -14.97 32.26 -10.52
C ALA A 318 -16.23 31.39 -10.38
N VAL A 319 -16.44 30.77 -9.21
CA VAL A 319 -17.60 29.90 -8.96
C VAL A 319 -18.88 30.72 -8.72
N VAL A 320 -18.77 31.91 -8.11
CA VAL A 320 -19.89 32.86 -7.97
C VAL A 320 -20.20 33.57 -9.29
N GLY A 321 -19.19 33.88 -10.12
CA GLY A 321 -19.37 34.50 -11.44
C GLY A 321 -20.15 33.64 -12.42
N VAL A 322 -19.87 32.32 -12.46
CA VAL A 322 -20.60 31.38 -13.32
C VAL A 322 -22.04 31.20 -12.83
N SER A 323 -22.28 31.14 -11.52
CA SER A 323 -23.63 30.97 -10.97
C SER A 323 -24.50 32.23 -11.09
N VAL A 324 -23.93 33.43 -10.92
CA VAL A 324 -24.64 34.70 -11.15
C VAL A 324 -24.92 34.92 -12.64
N ALA A 325 -23.97 34.60 -13.53
CA ALA A 325 -24.20 34.69 -14.98
C ALA A 325 -25.28 33.71 -15.45
N SER A 326 -25.30 32.47 -14.93
CA SER A 326 -26.37 31.51 -15.22
C SER A 326 -27.73 31.96 -14.69
N LEU A 327 -27.81 32.54 -13.48
CA LEU A 327 -29.07 33.06 -12.93
C LEU A 327 -29.59 34.29 -13.71
N ILE A 328 -28.70 35.19 -14.14
CA ILE A 328 -29.07 36.32 -15.00
C ILE A 328 -29.52 35.83 -16.38
N SER A 329 -28.84 34.84 -16.96
CA SER A 329 -29.21 34.25 -18.26
C SER A 329 -30.58 33.57 -18.19
N CYS A 330 -30.85 32.79 -17.14
CA CYS A 330 -32.16 32.19 -16.90
C CYS A 330 -33.24 33.26 -16.63
N GLY A 331 -32.91 34.32 -15.87
CA GLY A 331 -33.81 35.44 -15.61
C GLY A 331 -34.20 36.22 -16.87
N ILE A 332 -33.22 36.52 -17.74
CA ILE A 332 -33.45 37.20 -19.03
C ILE A 332 -34.25 36.30 -19.97
N TYR A 333 -33.93 35.00 -20.05
CA TYR A 333 -34.69 34.06 -20.88
C TYR A 333 -36.15 33.95 -20.42
N TRP A 334 -36.39 33.88 -19.11
CA TRP A 334 -37.74 33.83 -18.56
C TRP A 334 -38.52 35.14 -18.78
N TRP A 335 -37.85 36.29 -18.68
CA TRP A 335 -38.45 37.59 -18.97
C TRP A 335 -38.79 37.77 -20.46
N CYS A 336 -37.91 37.33 -21.37
CA CYS A 336 -38.16 37.32 -22.81
C CYS A 336 -39.30 36.37 -23.20
N CYS A 337 -39.39 35.18 -22.59
CA CYS A 337 -40.51 34.26 -22.78
C CYS A 337 -41.84 34.82 -22.23
N ARG A 338 -41.80 35.64 -21.17
CA ARG A 338 -43.00 36.26 -20.60
C ARG A 338 -43.52 37.43 -21.46
N LYS A 339 -42.64 38.25 -22.05
CA LYS A 339 -43.03 39.31 -22.99
C LYS A 339 -43.62 38.76 -24.30
N THR A 340 -43.10 37.65 -24.79
CA THR A 340 -43.64 36.99 -26.00
C THR A 340 -45.03 36.37 -25.78
N ARG A 341 -45.38 35.99 -24.53
CA ARG A 341 -46.74 35.54 -24.17
C ARG A 341 -47.76 36.67 -23.98
N GLN A 342 -47.33 37.90 -23.73
CA GLN A 342 -48.24 39.06 -23.61
C GLN A 342 -48.52 39.76 -24.94
N GLY A 343 -47.81 39.42 -26.02
CA GLY A 343 -48.02 39.96 -27.36
C GLY A 343 -48.98 39.17 -28.27
N LYS A 344 -49.57 38.05 -27.81
CA LYS A 344 -50.50 37.24 -28.58
C LYS A 344 -51.74 36.85 -27.77
N THR A 345 -52.53 37.84 -27.38
CA THR A 345 -53.96 37.65 -27.11
C THR A 345 -54.78 38.21 -28.26
N ARG A 346 -54.95 37.40 -29.30
CA ARG A 346 -56.14 37.45 -30.16
C ARG A 346 -56.51 36.04 -30.61
N ILE A 347 -57.64 35.58 -30.06
CA ILE A 347 -58.61 34.66 -30.67
C ILE A 347 -58.12 33.21 -30.91
N SER A 348 -58.57 32.26 -30.08
CA SER A 348 -59.68 31.38 -30.46
C SER A 348 -60.20 30.57 -29.26
N ARG A 349 -61.52 30.42 -29.21
CA ARG A 349 -62.20 29.42 -28.39
C ARG A 349 -61.87 28.04 -28.95
N MET A 350 -61.59 27.06 -28.09
CA MET A 350 -62.18 25.72 -28.23
C MET A 350 -62.28 25.04 -26.86
N ARG A 351 -63.31 24.22 -26.77
CA ARG A 351 -63.99 23.68 -25.59
C ARG A 351 -63.81 22.16 -25.64
N TRP A 352 -63.99 21.50 -24.48
CA TRP A 352 -64.04 20.04 -24.24
C TRP A 352 -62.66 19.34 -24.15
N ASN A 353 -62.39 18.37 -23.28
CA ASN A 353 -63.24 17.52 -22.45
C ASN A 353 -62.47 16.86 -21.28
N ARG A 354 -63.24 16.35 -20.30
CA ARG A 354 -62.89 15.52 -19.14
C ARG A 354 -61.94 14.35 -19.46
N VAL A 355 -61.11 13.95 -18.48
CA VAL A 355 -61.13 12.60 -17.84
C VAL A 355 -60.56 12.72 -16.40
N LYS A 356 -61.29 12.10 -15.45
CA LYS A 356 -60.95 11.84 -14.03
C LYS A 356 -59.91 10.72 -13.91
N TYR A 357 -59.08 10.68 -12.86
CA TYR A 357 -59.24 9.76 -11.73
C TYR A 357 -58.10 9.87 -10.70
N ASP A 358 -58.51 9.56 -9.47
CA ASP A 358 -57.84 9.56 -8.17
C ASP A 358 -56.67 8.56 -8.01
N SER A 359 -55.80 8.83 -7.03
CA SER A 359 -55.30 7.92 -5.95
C SER A 359 -53.96 8.48 -5.41
N LEU A 360 -53.91 9.01 -4.19
CA LEU A 360 -53.74 8.34 -2.90
C LEU A 360 -52.42 7.54 -2.75
N LEU A 361 -51.44 8.22 -2.12
CA LEU A 361 -50.74 7.81 -0.88
C LEU A 361 -49.73 6.62 -0.92
N PRO A 362 -48.88 6.45 0.11
CA PRO A 362 -47.42 6.49 0.04
C PRO A 362 -46.77 5.09 0.12
N LEU A 363 -45.50 4.96 -0.27
CA LEU A 363 -44.74 3.73 -0.05
C LEU A 363 -43.86 3.80 1.18
N GLN A 364 -44.07 2.77 2.00
CA GLN A 364 -43.62 2.48 3.34
C GLN A 364 -42.12 2.14 3.40
N MET A 365 -41.58 2.37 4.60
CA MET A 365 -40.38 1.70 5.11
C MET A 365 -40.63 0.18 5.19
N ILE A 366 -39.63 -0.61 4.80
CA ILE A 366 -39.55 -2.05 5.08
C ILE A 366 -38.24 -2.29 5.84
N PRO A 367 -38.23 -3.13 6.90
CA PRO A 367 -37.15 -3.23 7.88
C PRO A 367 -36.02 -4.17 7.46
N LEU A 368 -34.87 -3.99 8.10
CA LEU A 368 -33.72 -4.88 8.07
C LEU A 368 -34.09 -6.24 8.68
N GLU A 369 -34.00 -7.30 7.88
CA GLU A 369 -33.81 -8.66 8.36
C GLU A 369 -32.33 -9.04 8.27
N SER A 370 -31.85 -9.55 9.39
CA SER A 370 -30.56 -10.21 9.61
C SER A 370 -30.35 -11.36 8.64
N ILE A 371 -29.22 -11.34 7.92
CA ILE A 371 -28.71 -12.54 7.23
C ILE A 371 -27.48 -13.00 7.99
N ASP A 372 -27.69 -14.08 8.72
CA ASP A 372 -26.68 -14.98 9.27
C ASP A 372 -26.01 -15.71 8.09
N ILE A 373 -24.68 -15.69 8.03
CA ILE A 373 -23.90 -16.49 7.06
C ILE A 373 -22.99 -17.42 7.86
N THR A 374 -23.57 -18.51 8.34
CA THR A 374 -22.88 -19.79 8.49
C THR A 374 -23.25 -20.65 7.29
N ASP A 375 -22.26 -20.94 6.43
CA ASP A 375 -22.08 -22.24 5.76
C ASP A 375 -21.15 -22.06 4.55
N TYR A 376 -19.87 -22.41 4.71
CA TYR A 376 -19.01 -22.75 3.58
C TYR A 376 -17.79 -23.58 4.03
N VAL A 377 -18.00 -24.79 4.54
CA VAL A 377 -16.97 -25.85 4.48
C VAL A 377 -17.64 -27.22 4.38
N GLN A 378 -17.04 -28.09 3.58
CA GLN A 378 -17.18 -29.56 3.53
C GLN A 378 -18.10 -30.14 2.45
N SER A 379 -17.51 -30.25 1.26
CA SER A 379 -17.70 -31.39 0.38
C SER A 379 -16.32 -31.84 -0.10
N SER A 380 -15.80 -32.93 0.49
CA SER A 380 -15.41 -34.12 -0.29
C SER A 380 -14.57 -35.12 0.52
N VAL A 381 -14.90 -36.39 0.27
CA VAL A 381 -14.13 -37.63 0.49
C VAL A 381 -14.22 -38.29 1.88
N SER A 382 -15.30 -39.06 2.04
CA SER A 382 -15.38 -40.23 2.90
C SER A 382 -14.57 -41.40 2.31
N VAL A 383 -13.54 -41.86 3.01
CA VAL A 383 -12.94 -43.19 2.84
C VAL A 383 -13.44 -44.07 3.99
N ALA A 384 -13.94 -45.26 3.65
CA ALA A 384 -14.49 -46.23 4.59
C ALA A 384 -13.43 -46.78 5.57
N PRO A 385 -13.82 -47.18 6.80
CA PRO A 385 -12.94 -47.87 7.72
C PRO A 385 -12.80 -49.35 7.34
N ALA A 386 -11.56 -49.83 7.25
CA ALA A 386 -11.26 -51.25 7.39
C ALA A 386 -11.13 -51.57 8.87
N ALA A 387 -11.88 -52.56 9.33
CA ALA A 387 -11.76 -53.15 10.65
C ALA A 387 -10.44 -53.94 10.77
N GLU A 388 -9.78 -53.81 11.91
CA GLU A 388 -8.82 -54.83 12.39
C GLU A 388 -9.60 -55.91 13.12
N THR A 389 -9.40 -57.18 12.74
CA THR A 389 -9.85 -58.44 13.41
C THR A 389 -11.34 -58.63 13.69
#